data_AF-A0A6J1TEM5-F1
#
_entry.id   AF-A0A6J1TEM5-F1
#
_cell.length_a   1.000
_cell.length_b   1.000
_cell.length_c   1.000
_cell.angle_alpha   90.00
_cell.angle_beta   90.00
_cell.angle_gamma   90.00
#
_symmetry.space_group_name_H-M   'P 1'
#
loop_
_entity.id
_entity.type
_entity.pdbx_description
1 polymer ?
#
loop_
_entity_poly.entity_id
_entity_poly.type
_entity_poly.pdbx_seq_one_letter_code
_entity_poly.pdbx_strand_id
1 'polypeptide(L)'
;MKLPRLHTVVLSRDSNQPTNATFEALRSLLRAHSGQLRCVSLGVDKTLFPVLSGCSEDLHRLEVPAVKRAGMAAVLQRLRGLKELRIYVGTNSYRTDSKLTDFIEFLDSWRRGFQLERLELRMADDETLGALAPDHLAGLRHLDLGLYGVDSRSYRYDPEDLPPSLSALKDLHLPRLRSLVLRYAGLRSIRSFRDISAANIPALELVVVVFTDYPAGIVGEVKMFEELVRRAPMASLHVNMRMAKWSDEVVRICRHPGGANECGLCAEAEALLLADGMSDAIEVEHVEVL
;
A
#
# COMPACT_ATOMS: atom_id res chain seq x y z
N MET A 1 -10.40 15.37 29.48
CA MET A 1 -8.93 15.51 29.52
C MET A 1 -8.45 15.89 28.14
N LYS A 2 -7.74 17.03 28.00
CA LYS A 2 -7.19 17.50 26.72
C LYS A 2 -5.68 17.33 26.77
N LEU A 3 -5.15 16.42 25.98
CA LEU A 3 -3.73 16.19 25.77
C LEU A 3 -3.25 17.21 24.71
N PRO A 4 -2.45 18.22 25.11
CA PRO A 4 -1.91 19.17 24.14
C PRO A 4 -1.00 18.41 23.16
N ARG A 5 -1.16 18.66 21.85
CA ARG A 5 -0.33 18.08 20.77
C ARG A 5 -0.57 16.61 20.41
N LEU A 6 -1.66 15.99 20.85
CA LEU A 6 -2.05 14.65 20.37
C LEU A 6 -2.49 14.72 18.90
N HIS A 7 -1.57 14.44 17.98
CA HIS A 7 -1.81 14.45 16.52
C HIS A 7 -1.99 13.04 15.92
N THR A 8 -1.47 12.01 16.61
CA THR A 8 -1.53 10.61 16.17
C THR A 8 -2.08 9.75 17.30
N VAL A 9 -3.01 8.87 16.94
CA VAL A 9 -3.52 7.82 17.84
C VAL A 9 -3.34 6.47 17.15
N VAL A 10 -2.65 5.56 17.83
CA VAL A 10 -2.51 4.17 17.40
C VAL A 10 -3.23 3.31 18.43
N LEU A 11 -4.25 2.59 17.98
CA LEU A 11 -5.02 1.67 18.79
C LEU A 11 -4.66 0.26 18.34
N SER A 12 -3.99 -0.48 19.22
CA SER A 12 -3.78 -1.91 19.07
C SER A 12 -4.53 -2.63 20.18
N ARG A 13 -5.06 -3.80 19.85
CA ARG A 13 -5.76 -4.62 20.83
C ARG A 13 -4.75 -5.38 21.70
N ASP A 14 -4.93 -5.28 23.01
CA ASP A 14 -4.31 -6.20 23.96
C ASP A 14 -5.10 -7.53 24.01
N SER A 15 -4.68 -8.51 24.80
CA SER A 15 -5.36 -9.82 24.86
C SER A 15 -6.85 -9.74 25.26
N ASN A 16 -7.34 -8.62 25.80
CA ASN A 16 -8.70 -8.47 26.30
C ASN A 16 -9.67 -7.98 25.21
N GLN A 17 -10.96 -8.27 25.38
CA GLN A 17 -12.00 -7.73 24.49
C GLN A 17 -12.36 -6.30 24.93
N PRO A 18 -12.38 -5.31 24.02
CA PRO A 18 -12.82 -3.96 24.35
C PRO A 18 -14.31 -3.96 24.74
N THR A 19 -14.63 -3.29 25.85
CA THR A 19 -16.00 -3.13 26.34
C THR A 19 -16.69 -1.92 25.69
N ASN A 20 -18.01 -1.81 25.82
CA ASN A 20 -18.74 -0.60 25.38
C ASN A 20 -18.22 0.68 26.05
N ALA A 21 -17.85 0.59 27.34
CA ALA A 21 -17.24 1.72 28.06
C ALA A 21 -15.89 2.10 27.44
N THR A 22 -15.09 1.12 27.02
CA THR A 22 -13.83 1.34 26.29
C THR A 22 -14.10 2.09 24.98
N PHE A 23 -15.09 1.66 24.20
CA PHE A 23 -15.44 2.33 22.94
C PHE A 23 -15.88 3.78 23.14
N GLU A 24 -16.73 4.05 24.14
CA GLU A 24 -17.17 5.42 24.43
C GLU A 24 -16.03 6.32 24.93
N ALA A 25 -15.14 5.77 25.75
CA ALA A 25 -13.94 6.49 26.20
C ALA A 25 -13.04 6.85 25.02
N LEU A 26 -12.80 5.90 24.10
CA LEU A 26 -12.00 6.13 22.90
C LEU A 26 -12.66 7.16 21.96
N ARG A 27 -13.97 7.07 21.73
CA ARG A 27 -14.70 8.08 20.93
C ARG A 27 -14.60 9.46 21.56
N SER A 28 -14.77 9.55 22.87
CA SER A 28 -14.67 10.81 23.61
C SER A 28 -13.26 11.40 23.50
N LEU A 29 -12.23 10.56 23.58
CA LEU A 29 -10.85 10.95 23.36
C LEU A 29 -10.65 11.53 21.95
N LEU A 30 -11.09 10.83 20.89
CA LEU A 30 -10.93 11.32 19.52
C LEU A 30 -11.67 12.64 19.29
N ARG A 31 -12.91 12.77 19.81
CA ARG A 31 -13.70 14.00 19.71
C ARG A 31 -13.05 15.17 20.45
N ALA A 32 -12.51 14.94 21.64
CA ALA A 32 -11.84 15.98 22.42
C ALA A 32 -10.59 16.56 21.73
N HIS A 33 -10.03 15.82 20.75
CA HIS A 33 -8.82 16.18 20.02
C HIS A 33 -9.06 16.36 18.51
N SER A 34 -10.32 16.43 18.06
CA SER A 34 -10.69 16.49 16.64
C SER A 34 -10.00 17.63 15.87
N GLY A 35 -9.78 18.77 16.50
CA GLY A 35 -9.12 19.93 15.89
C GLY A 35 -7.61 19.81 15.67
N GLN A 36 -6.94 18.83 16.29
CA GLN A 36 -5.49 18.63 16.16
C GLN A 36 -5.11 17.23 15.67
N LEU A 37 -6.02 16.26 15.75
CA LEU A 37 -5.79 14.88 15.34
C LEU A 37 -5.66 14.80 13.81
N ARG A 38 -4.56 14.21 13.34
CA ARG A 38 -4.25 14.05 11.91
C ARG A 38 -4.18 12.59 11.48
N CYS A 39 -3.78 11.69 12.38
CA CYS A 39 -3.58 10.28 12.07
C CYS A 39 -4.29 9.40 13.10
N VAL A 40 -5.03 8.40 12.60
CA VAL A 40 -5.59 7.31 13.41
C VAL A 40 -5.21 5.98 12.77
N SER A 41 -4.61 5.08 13.55
CA SER A 41 -4.43 3.67 13.19
C SER A 41 -5.22 2.79 14.14
N LEU A 42 -6.02 1.88 13.59
CA LEU A 42 -6.73 0.83 14.32
C LEU A 42 -6.00 -0.53 14.26
N GLY A 43 -4.81 -0.57 13.64
CA GLY A 43 -4.08 -1.80 13.37
C GLY A 43 -4.92 -2.82 12.61
N VAL A 44 -4.78 -4.10 12.98
CA VAL A 44 -5.49 -5.23 12.35
C VAL A 44 -6.80 -5.60 13.04
N ASP A 45 -7.20 -4.90 14.12
CA ASP A 45 -8.37 -5.29 14.91
C ASP A 45 -9.67 -4.67 14.40
N LYS A 46 -10.47 -5.50 13.73
CA LYS A 46 -11.79 -5.13 13.19
C LYS A 46 -12.79 -4.65 14.23
N THR A 47 -12.63 -5.02 15.50
CA THR A 47 -13.56 -4.62 16.56
C THR A 47 -13.48 -3.14 16.88
N LEU A 48 -12.37 -2.47 16.56
CA LEU A 48 -12.12 -1.05 16.82
C LEU A 48 -12.80 -0.10 15.82
N PHE A 49 -13.33 -0.61 14.71
CA PHE A 49 -14.00 0.19 13.69
C PHE A 49 -15.05 1.20 14.23
N PRO A 50 -15.90 0.88 15.21
CA PRO A 50 -16.91 1.80 15.75
C PRO A 50 -16.34 3.07 16.38
N VAL A 51 -15.04 3.09 16.71
CA VAL A 51 -14.34 4.24 17.29
C VAL A 51 -14.22 5.38 16.27
N LEU A 52 -14.20 5.09 14.96
CA LEU A 52 -14.03 6.09 13.90
C LEU A 52 -15.16 7.12 13.82
N SER A 53 -16.33 6.82 14.39
CA SER A 53 -17.41 7.80 14.57
C SER A 53 -17.02 8.99 15.47
N GLY A 54 -15.91 8.89 16.21
CA GLY A 54 -15.32 9.99 16.97
C GLY A 54 -14.31 10.85 16.20
N CYS A 55 -13.87 10.43 15.01
CA CYS A 55 -12.88 11.17 14.22
C CYS A 55 -13.44 12.47 13.64
N SER A 56 -12.56 13.46 13.46
CA SER A 56 -12.85 14.69 12.71
C SER A 56 -13.04 14.42 11.23
N GLU A 57 -13.80 15.26 10.53
CA GLU A 57 -13.87 15.24 9.07
C GLU A 57 -12.52 15.60 8.44
N ASP A 58 -11.70 16.40 9.14
CA ASP A 58 -10.37 16.85 8.71
C ASP A 58 -9.24 15.86 9.03
N LEU A 59 -9.56 14.58 9.28
CA LEU A 59 -8.54 13.55 9.51
C LEU A 59 -7.74 13.32 8.22
N HIS A 60 -6.41 13.38 8.28
CA HIS A 60 -5.55 13.29 7.08
C HIS A 60 -5.14 11.86 6.75
N ARG A 61 -4.81 11.04 7.76
CA ARG A 61 -4.33 9.67 7.60
C ARG A 61 -5.19 8.71 8.42
N LEU A 62 -5.57 7.60 7.79
CA LEU A 62 -6.32 6.53 8.40
C LEU A 62 -5.70 5.18 8.07
N GLU A 63 -5.57 4.33 9.07
CA GLU A 63 -5.14 2.95 8.92
C GLU A 63 -6.17 2.04 9.59
N VAL A 64 -6.75 1.12 8.82
CA VAL A 64 -7.87 0.28 9.25
C VAL A 64 -7.73 -1.16 8.74
N PRO A 65 -8.28 -2.14 9.45
CA PRO A 65 -8.47 -3.47 8.89
C PRO A 65 -9.56 -3.45 7.81
N ALA A 66 -9.44 -4.31 6.82
CA ALA A 66 -10.52 -4.60 5.88
C ALA A 66 -11.63 -5.34 6.63
N VAL A 67 -12.78 -4.69 6.78
CA VAL A 67 -13.90 -5.24 7.54
C VAL A 67 -15.16 -5.22 6.70
N LYS A 68 -15.86 -6.35 6.69
CA LYS A 68 -17.25 -6.41 6.23
C LYS A 68 -18.11 -5.79 7.31
N ARG A 69 -18.45 -4.52 7.16
CA ARG A 69 -19.25 -3.81 8.15
C ARG A 69 -20.09 -2.75 7.47
N ALA A 70 -21.41 -2.97 7.55
CA ALA A 70 -22.41 -1.98 7.18
C ALA A 70 -22.06 -0.61 7.79
N GLY A 71 -22.05 0.42 6.94
CA GLY A 71 -21.73 1.79 7.33
C GLY A 71 -20.24 2.15 7.26
N MET A 72 -19.34 1.26 6.83
CA MET A 72 -17.93 1.62 6.60
C MET A 72 -17.80 2.75 5.58
N ALA A 73 -18.44 2.60 4.42
CA ALA A 73 -18.47 3.63 3.39
C ALA A 73 -18.97 4.97 3.95
N ALA A 74 -20.07 4.98 4.71
CA ALA A 74 -20.62 6.20 5.32
C ALA A 74 -19.65 6.86 6.32
N VAL A 75 -18.93 6.07 7.12
CA VAL A 75 -17.91 6.61 8.05
C VAL A 75 -16.77 7.25 7.27
N LEU A 76 -16.29 6.61 6.21
CA LEU A 76 -15.15 7.09 5.42
C LEU A 76 -15.52 8.30 4.55
N GLN A 77 -16.74 8.34 4.01
CA GLN A 77 -17.31 9.51 3.32
C GLN A 77 -17.43 10.75 4.21
N ARG A 78 -17.46 10.58 5.53
CA ARG A 78 -17.46 11.72 6.46
C ARG A 78 -16.06 12.34 6.60
N LEU A 79 -15.00 11.59 6.31
CA LEU A 79 -13.61 12.01 6.47
C LEU A 79 -13.11 12.79 5.24
N ARG A 80 -13.67 13.97 5.01
CA ARG A 80 -13.41 14.83 3.84
C ARG A 80 -11.96 15.26 3.66
N GLY A 81 -11.20 15.34 4.76
CA GLY A 81 -9.78 15.69 4.76
C GLY A 81 -8.84 14.51 4.51
N LEU A 82 -9.35 13.30 4.28
CA LEU A 82 -8.51 12.11 4.18
C LEU A 82 -7.68 12.12 2.90
N LYS A 83 -6.36 12.08 3.07
CA LYS A 83 -5.36 12.04 2.00
C LYS A 83 -4.63 10.71 1.91
N GLU A 84 -4.54 10.00 3.03
CA GLU A 84 -3.80 8.75 3.11
C GLU A 84 -4.65 7.66 3.76
N LEU A 85 -4.80 6.54 3.06
CA LEU A 85 -5.52 5.38 3.55
C LEU A 85 -4.65 4.13 3.46
N ARG A 86 -4.56 3.41 4.58
CA ARG A 86 -3.96 2.09 4.66
C ARG A 86 -5.00 1.07 5.10
N ILE A 87 -5.11 -0.02 4.35
CA ILE A 87 -6.05 -1.10 4.61
C ILE A 87 -5.28 -2.41 4.81
N TYR A 88 -5.52 -3.09 5.93
CA TYR A 88 -5.04 -4.45 6.17
C TYR A 88 -6.11 -5.47 5.85
N VAL A 89 -5.98 -6.17 4.73
CA VAL A 89 -6.86 -7.32 4.45
C VAL A 89 -6.36 -8.51 5.27
N GLY A 90 -7.13 -8.93 6.28
CA GLY A 90 -6.68 -9.92 7.26
C GLY A 90 -6.55 -11.36 6.70
N THR A 91 -5.52 -12.08 7.14
CA THR A 91 -5.15 -13.43 6.68
C THR A 91 -6.14 -14.53 7.07
N ASN A 92 -6.82 -14.44 8.22
CA ASN A 92 -7.63 -15.55 8.78
C ASN A 92 -8.98 -15.84 8.08
N SER A 93 -9.11 -15.55 6.79
CA SER A 93 -10.41 -15.66 6.11
C SER A 93 -10.29 -15.92 4.62
N TYR A 94 -9.41 -16.86 4.29
CA TYR A 94 -9.40 -17.49 2.99
C TYR A 94 -10.82 -18.00 2.67
N ARG A 95 -11.38 -17.59 1.52
CA ARG A 95 -12.59 -18.15 0.87
C ARG A 95 -13.97 -17.60 1.20
N THR A 96 -14.20 -16.29 1.23
CA THR A 96 -15.61 -15.81 1.09
C THR A 96 -15.72 -14.62 0.13
N ASP A 97 -16.26 -14.89 -1.06
CA ASP A 97 -16.66 -13.95 -2.15
C ASP A 97 -17.43 -12.72 -1.66
N SER A 98 -17.99 -12.76 -0.45
CA SER A 98 -18.83 -11.70 0.11
C SER A 98 -18.09 -10.52 0.77
N LYS A 99 -16.75 -10.45 0.66
CA LYS A 99 -15.91 -9.42 1.31
C LYS A 99 -15.59 -8.23 0.41
N LEU A 100 -15.56 -8.46 -0.90
CA LEU A 100 -15.21 -7.43 -1.87
C LEU A 100 -16.34 -6.48 -2.14
N THR A 101 -17.60 -6.88 -1.95
CA THR A 101 -18.75 -5.99 -2.12
C THR A 101 -18.65 -4.74 -1.24
N ASP A 102 -18.35 -4.86 0.06
CA ASP A 102 -18.23 -3.69 0.95
C ASP A 102 -17.00 -2.82 0.62
N PHE A 103 -15.91 -3.43 0.13
CA PHE A 103 -14.71 -2.71 -0.28
C PHE A 103 -14.92 -1.96 -1.61
N ILE A 104 -15.57 -2.61 -2.57
CA ILE A 104 -16.00 -2.02 -3.84
C ILE A 104 -17.00 -0.89 -3.58
N GLU A 105 -18.03 -1.13 -2.76
CA GLU A 105 -18.99 -0.10 -2.35
C GLU A 105 -18.27 1.08 -1.69
N PHE A 106 -17.25 0.80 -0.87
CA PHE A 106 -16.42 1.83 -0.27
C PHE A 106 -15.61 2.62 -1.31
N LEU A 107 -14.92 1.97 -2.24
CA LEU A 107 -14.19 2.66 -3.32
C LEU A 107 -15.16 3.47 -4.21
N ASP A 108 -16.32 2.92 -4.51
CA ASP A 108 -17.39 3.60 -5.23
C ASP A 108 -17.91 4.83 -4.48
N SER A 109 -17.94 4.75 -3.15
CA SER A 109 -18.35 5.85 -2.27
C SER A 109 -17.43 7.07 -2.39
N TRP A 110 -16.18 6.89 -2.86
CA TRP A 110 -15.18 7.93 -3.05
C TRP A 110 -15.24 8.65 -4.39
N ARG A 111 -16.08 8.20 -5.33
CA ARG A 111 -16.28 8.79 -6.68
C ARG A 111 -16.54 10.31 -6.69
N ARG A 112 -16.90 10.93 -5.57
CA ARG A 112 -17.36 12.33 -5.50
C ARG A 112 -16.57 13.16 -4.49
N GLY A 113 -15.50 13.80 -4.96
CA GLY A 113 -14.88 14.94 -4.28
C GLY A 113 -13.71 14.65 -3.35
N PHE A 114 -13.25 13.40 -3.27
CA PHE A 114 -12.09 13.03 -2.46
C PHE A 114 -10.83 12.97 -3.33
N GLN A 115 -9.71 13.50 -2.82
CA GLN A 115 -8.41 13.46 -3.48
C GLN A 115 -7.44 12.66 -2.63
N LEU A 116 -7.62 11.34 -2.61
CA LEU A 116 -6.66 10.48 -1.95
C LEU A 116 -5.30 10.58 -2.66
N GLU A 117 -4.26 10.89 -1.91
CA GLU A 117 -2.90 11.04 -2.42
C GLU A 117 -2.09 9.74 -2.20
N ARG A 118 -2.40 8.97 -1.16
CA ARG A 118 -1.73 7.68 -0.85
C ARG A 118 -2.73 6.59 -0.50
N LEU A 119 -2.58 5.44 -1.16
CA LEU A 119 -3.33 4.22 -0.90
C LEU A 119 -2.35 3.09 -0.61
N GLU A 120 -2.54 2.40 0.50
CA GLU A 120 -1.83 1.17 0.83
C GLU A 120 -2.83 0.04 1.05
N LEU A 121 -2.70 -1.02 0.25
CA LEU A 121 -3.53 -2.23 0.33
C LEU A 121 -2.62 -3.40 0.67
N ARG A 122 -2.70 -3.92 1.90
CA ARG A 122 -1.97 -5.12 2.30
C ARG A 122 -2.84 -6.35 2.02
N MET A 123 -2.23 -7.37 1.39
CA MET A 123 -2.87 -8.61 0.92
C MET A 123 -3.93 -8.35 -0.18
N ALA A 124 -3.58 -7.53 -1.18
CA ALA A 124 -4.46 -7.26 -2.32
C ALA A 124 -4.45 -8.45 -3.30
N ASP A 125 -5.62 -8.94 -3.68
CA ASP A 125 -5.82 -9.98 -4.70
C ASP A 125 -6.34 -9.41 -6.04
N ASP A 126 -6.50 -10.26 -7.05
CA ASP A 126 -6.95 -9.85 -8.40
C ASP A 126 -8.30 -9.12 -8.37
N GLU A 127 -9.20 -9.54 -7.50
CA GLU A 127 -10.53 -8.95 -7.37
C GLU A 127 -10.47 -7.60 -6.62
N THR A 128 -9.62 -7.49 -5.58
CA THR A 128 -9.33 -6.22 -4.89
C THR A 128 -8.72 -5.20 -5.86
N LEU A 129 -7.80 -5.65 -6.73
CA LEU A 129 -7.20 -4.78 -7.75
C LEU A 129 -8.21 -4.43 -8.85
N GLY A 130 -9.06 -5.37 -9.27
CA GLY A 130 -10.14 -5.13 -10.24
C GLY A 130 -11.24 -4.19 -9.74
N ALA A 131 -11.41 -4.10 -8.41
CA ALA A 131 -12.30 -3.15 -7.75
C ALA A 131 -11.80 -1.70 -7.81
N LEU A 132 -10.50 -1.48 -8.02
CA LEU A 132 -9.97 -0.15 -8.25
C LEU A 132 -10.48 0.32 -9.61
N ALA A 133 -11.36 1.32 -9.63
CA ALA A 133 -11.81 1.91 -10.89
C ALA A 133 -10.89 3.09 -11.29
N PRO A 134 -10.68 3.32 -12.61
CA PRO A 134 -9.78 4.37 -13.11
C PRO A 134 -10.07 5.76 -12.52
N ASP A 135 -11.34 6.12 -12.40
CA ASP A 135 -11.75 7.46 -12.01
C ASP A 135 -11.56 7.74 -10.51
N HIS A 136 -11.46 6.72 -9.67
CA HIS A 136 -11.39 6.89 -8.20
C HIS A 136 -10.02 7.33 -7.73
N LEU A 137 -9.00 7.05 -8.55
CA LEU A 137 -7.60 7.17 -8.16
C LEU A 137 -6.85 8.22 -9.00
N ALA A 138 -7.57 9.10 -9.72
CA ALA A 138 -6.95 10.14 -10.54
C ALA A 138 -6.06 11.11 -9.73
N GLY A 139 -6.35 11.29 -8.44
CA GLY A 139 -5.55 12.09 -7.50
C GLY A 139 -4.37 11.34 -6.87
N LEU A 140 -4.29 10.03 -7.06
CA LEU A 140 -3.36 9.16 -6.36
C LEU A 140 -1.92 9.41 -6.80
N ARG A 141 -1.02 9.63 -5.84
CA ARG A 141 0.41 9.85 -6.06
C ARG A 141 1.25 8.66 -5.58
N HIS A 142 0.76 7.93 -4.58
CA HIS A 142 1.45 6.79 -4.00
C HIS A 142 0.50 5.60 -3.90
N LEU A 143 0.89 4.47 -4.49
CA LEU A 143 0.20 3.20 -4.39
C LEU A 143 1.15 2.15 -3.81
N ASP A 144 0.78 1.55 -2.68
CA ASP A 144 1.54 0.48 -2.02
C ASP A 144 0.68 -0.78 -1.95
N LEU A 145 1.09 -1.84 -2.64
CA LEU A 145 0.36 -3.09 -2.79
C LEU A 145 1.15 -4.22 -2.16
N GLY A 146 0.63 -4.82 -1.09
CA GLY A 146 1.12 -6.10 -0.57
C GLY A 146 0.42 -7.25 -1.29
N LEU A 147 1.12 -7.96 -2.18
CA LEU A 147 0.58 -8.98 -3.08
C LEU A 147 0.80 -10.41 -2.56
N TYR A 148 0.56 -10.64 -1.28
CA TYR A 148 0.76 -11.96 -0.68
C TYR A 148 -0.11 -13.03 -1.35
N GLY A 149 0.55 -14.05 -1.90
CA GLY A 149 -0.03 -15.38 -2.05
C GLY A 149 0.29 -16.20 -0.79
N VAL A 150 -0.73 -16.52 0.00
CA VAL A 150 -0.71 -17.51 1.10
C VAL A 150 -0.02 -17.07 2.42
N ASP A 151 -0.62 -17.52 3.53
CA ASP A 151 -0.27 -17.28 4.92
C ASP A 151 1.22 -17.47 5.21
N SER A 152 1.91 -16.41 5.66
CA SER A 152 3.30 -16.50 6.09
C SER A 152 3.52 -17.49 7.25
N ARG A 153 2.44 -17.97 7.89
CA ARG A 153 2.49 -18.98 8.95
C ARG A 153 2.39 -20.40 8.45
N SER A 154 1.82 -20.63 7.26
CA SER A 154 1.85 -21.94 6.62
C SER A 154 2.90 -21.90 5.53
N TYR A 155 4.10 -22.40 5.83
CA TYR A 155 5.19 -22.65 4.86
C TYR A 155 4.81 -23.58 3.68
N ARG A 156 3.52 -23.87 3.48
CA ARG A 156 2.98 -24.61 2.35
C ARG A 156 2.50 -23.58 1.34
N TYR A 157 3.39 -23.26 0.41
CA TYR A 157 3.00 -22.70 -0.87
C TYR A 157 2.05 -23.70 -1.52
N ASP A 158 0.77 -23.37 -1.61
CA ASP A 158 -0.12 -24.12 -2.49
C ASP A 158 0.26 -23.73 -3.92
N PRO A 159 0.78 -24.65 -4.74
CA PRO A 159 1.16 -24.35 -6.11
C PRO A 159 -0.02 -23.86 -6.98
N GLU A 160 -1.27 -24.07 -6.55
CA GLU A 160 -2.45 -23.55 -7.23
C GLU A 160 -2.78 -22.08 -6.87
N ASP A 161 -2.30 -21.58 -5.73
CA ASP A 161 -2.52 -20.19 -5.30
C ASP A 161 -1.52 -19.27 -6.02
N LEU A 162 -1.85 -18.96 -7.28
CA LEU A 162 -1.07 -18.03 -8.08
C LEU A 162 -1.10 -16.62 -7.46
N PRO A 163 0.06 -15.96 -7.27
CA PRO A 163 0.08 -14.60 -6.77
C PRO A 163 -0.72 -13.67 -7.70
N PRO A 164 -1.31 -12.59 -7.15
CA PRO A 164 -2.15 -11.68 -7.90
C PRO A 164 -1.46 -11.13 -9.14
N SER A 165 -2.18 -11.10 -10.25
CA SER A 165 -1.82 -10.41 -11.48
C SER A 165 -2.07 -8.91 -11.35
N LEU A 166 -1.08 -8.11 -11.74
CA LEU A 166 -1.23 -6.67 -11.90
C LEU A 166 -2.00 -6.29 -13.16
N SER A 167 -2.57 -7.26 -13.88
CA SER A 167 -3.37 -7.00 -15.09
C SER A 167 -4.56 -6.08 -14.84
N ALA A 168 -5.12 -6.04 -13.63
CA ALA A 168 -6.17 -5.07 -13.30
C ALA A 168 -5.65 -3.62 -13.34
N LEU A 169 -4.36 -3.40 -13.05
CA LEU A 169 -3.75 -2.07 -13.17
C LEU A 169 -3.57 -1.63 -14.62
N LYS A 170 -3.62 -2.54 -15.60
CA LYS A 170 -3.42 -2.18 -17.02
C LYS A 170 -4.52 -1.24 -17.52
N ASP A 171 -5.72 -1.34 -16.96
CA ASP A 171 -6.90 -0.56 -17.36
C ASP A 171 -7.07 0.69 -16.48
N LEU A 172 -6.28 0.82 -15.41
CA LEU A 172 -6.28 1.98 -14.52
C LEU A 172 -5.50 3.14 -15.13
N HIS A 173 -6.17 4.27 -15.32
CA HIS A 173 -5.52 5.51 -15.67
C HIS A 173 -5.13 6.28 -14.40
N LEU A 174 -3.84 6.28 -14.06
CA LEU A 174 -3.29 6.90 -12.85
C LEU A 174 -2.32 8.04 -13.23
N PRO A 175 -2.84 9.16 -13.77
CA PRO A 175 -2.03 10.21 -14.39
C PRO A 175 -1.09 10.93 -13.43
N ARG A 176 -1.34 10.84 -12.12
CA ARG A 176 -0.57 11.50 -11.05
C ARG A 176 0.27 10.53 -10.22
N LEU A 177 0.25 9.23 -10.54
CA LEU A 177 0.97 8.24 -9.77
C LEU A 177 2.47 8.46 -9.93
N ARG A 178 3.13 8.80 -8.83
CA ARG A 178 4.56 9.07 -8.74
C ARG A 178 5.31 7.86 -8.22
N SER A 179 4.74 7.15 -7.26
CA SER A 179 5.40 6.03 -6.57
C SER A 179 4.49 4.81 -6.52
N LEU A 180 5.03 3.68 -6.97
CA LEU A 180 4.41 2.36 -6.87
C LEU A 180 5.29 1.42 -6.04
N VAL A 181 4.73 0.85 -4.99
CA VAL A 181 5.39 -0.15 -4.16
C VAL A 181 4.65 -1.47 -4.31
N LEU A 182 5.37 -2.52 -4.69
CA LEU A 182 4.89 -3.88 -4.86
C LEU A 182 5.58 -4.74 -3.80
N ARG A 183 4.93 -4.92 -2.65
CA ARG A 183 5.44 -5.75 -1.56
C ARG A 183 5.01 -7.18 -1.76
N TYR A 184 5.91 -8.09 -1.45
CA TYR A 184 5.69 -9.53 -1.51
C TYR A 184 5.26 -10.00 -2.90
N ALA A 185 5.82 -9.37 -3.94
CA ALA A 185 5.43 -9.64 -5.32
C ALA A 185 6.05 -10.97 -5.80
N GLY A 186 5.22 -11.81 -6.41
CA GLY A 186 5.69 -12.99 -7.15
C GLY A 186 6.07 -12.64 -8.60
N LEU A 187 6.77 -13.56 -9.27
CA LEU A 187 7.15 -13.39 -10.69
C LEU A 187 5.97 -13.09 -11.62
N ARG A 188 4.81 -13.72 -11.38
CA ARG A 188 3.60 -13.50 -12.18
C ARG A 188 3.17 -12.04 -12.13
N SER A 189 3.11 -11.46 -10.93
CA SER A 189 2.77 -10.05 -10.70
C SER A 189 3.73 -9.12 -11.44
N ILE A 190 5.03 -9.40 -11.34
CA ILE A 190 6.08 -8.61 -12.01
C ILE A 190 6.00 -8.73 -13.53
N ARG A 191 5.70 -9.91 -14.07
CA ARG A 191 5.53 -10.08 -15.52
C ARG A 191 4.32 -9.33 -16.05
N SER A 192 3.21 -9.33 -15.32
CA SER A 192 2.02 -8.55 -15.71
C SER A 192 2.25 -7.03 -15.65
N PHE A 193 3.30 -6.56 -14.95
CA PHE A 193 3.68 -5.16 -14.99
C PHE A 193 4.06 -4.69 -16.41
N ARG A 194 4.55 -5.60 -17.28
CA ARG A 194 4.88 -5.29 -18.68
C ARG A 194 3.66 -4.83 -19.49
N ASP A 195 2.48 -5.26 -19.09
CA ASP A 195 1.23 -4.97 -19.79
C ASP A 195 0.67 -3.59 -19.41
N ILE A 196 1.25 -2.93 -18.40
CA ILE A 196 0.85 -1.58 -17.99
C ILE A 196 1.50 -0.58 -18.94
N SER A 197 0.67 0.09 -19.74
CA SER A 197 1.14 1.14 -20.65
C SER A 197 1.72 2.32 -19.88
N ALA A 198 2.87 2.84 -20.32
CA ALA A 198 3.46 4.06 -19.76
C ALA A 198 2.50 5.27 -19.87
N ALA A 199 1.58 5.26 -20.85
CA ALA A 199 0.56 6.30 -20.99
C ALA A 199 -0.48 6.28 -19.83
N ASN A 200 -0.61 5.16 -19.12
CA ASN A 200 -1.50 5.04 -17.97
C ASN A 200 -0.88 5.54 -16.66
N ILE A 201 0.45 5.61 -16.60
CA ILE A 201 1.23 6.07 -15.43
C ILE A 201 2.32 7.09 -15.85
N PRO A 202 1.94 8.17 -16.55
CA PRO A 202 2.90 9.09 -17.17
C PRO A 202 3.79 9.85 -16.17
N ALA A 203 3.37 9.97 -14.91
CA ALA A 203 4.09 10.68 -13.85
C ALA A 203 4.93 9.76 -12.95
N LEU A 204 5.10 8.48 -13.31
CA LEU A 204 5.79 7.52 -12.46
C LEU A 204 7.29 7.84 -12.38
N GLU A 205 7.78 8.02 -11.15
CA GLU A 205 9.18 8.33 -10.84
C GLU A 205 9.83 7.22 -10.00
N LEU A 206 9.06 6.43 -9.26
CA LEU A 206 9.60 5.43 -8.34
C LEU A 206 8.79 4.13 -8.39
N VAL A 207 9.49 3.02 -8.59
CA VAL A 207 8.99 1.66 -8.38
C VAL A 207 9.84 0.98 -7.32
N VAL A 208 9.21 0.44 -6.29
CA VAL A 208 9.87 -0.41 -5.30
C VAL A 208 9.22 -1.78 -5.36
N VAL A 209 10.02 -2.82 -5.54
CA VAL A 209 9.57 -4.21 -5.56
C VAL A 209 10.24 -4.95 -4.42
N VAL A 210 9.46 -5.61 -3.59
CA VAL A 210 9.96 -6.49 -2.53
C VAL A 210 9.50 -7.91 -2.85
N PHE A 211 10.43 -8.80 -3.13
CA PHE A 211 10.15 -10.21 -3.40
C PHE A 211 10.09 -11.02 -2.11
N THR A 212 9.16 -11.97 -2.00
CA THR A 212 9.11 -12.95 -0.89
C THR A 212 10.12 -14.07 -1.04
N ASP A 213 10.47 -14.43 -2.26
CA ASP A 213 11.32 -15.58 -2.58
C ASP A 213 12.34 -15.17 -3.64
N TYR A 214 13.50 -15.83 -3.66
CA TYR A 214 14.50 -15.65 -4.71
C TYR A 214 14.02 -16.45 -5.94
N PRO A 215 13.49 -15.80 -6.99
CA PRO A 215 13.17 -16.56 -8.18
C PRO A 215 14.50 -16.92 -8.84
N ALA A 216 14.79 -18.22 -8.93
CA ALA A 216 15.86 -18.67 -9.81
C ALA A 216 15.59 -18.09 -11.21
N GLY A 217 16.43 -17.16 -11.67
CA GLY A 217 16.28 -16.49 -12.97
C GLY A 217 15.70 -15.07 -12.98
N ILE A 218 15.82 -14.28 -11.89
CA ILE A 218 15.40 -12.86 -11.86
C ILE A 218 16.03 -11.97 -12.95
N VAL A 219 17.06 -12.46 -13.64
CA VAL A 219 17.73 -11.77 -14.76
C VAL A 219 16.73 -11.27 -15.80
N GLY A 220 15.66 -12.02 -16.08
CA GLY A 220 14.63 -11.61 -17.04
C GLY A 220 13.80 -10.41 -16.56
N GLU A 221 13.52 -10.34 -15.27
CA GLU A 221 12.78 -9.27 -14.61
C GLU A 221 13.65 -8.03 -14.39
N VAL A 222 14.94 -8.18 -14.07
CA VAL A 222 15.90 -7.07 -14.00
C VAL A 222 16.00 -6.38 -15.37
N LYS A 223 16.23 -7.14 -16.45
CA LYS A 223 16.27 -6.60 -17.83
C LYS A 223 14.99 -5.88 -18.23
N MET A 224 13.84 -6.40 -17.81
CA MET A 224 12.55 -5.76 -18.05
C MET A 224 12.47 -4.39 -17.36
N PHE A 225 12.91 -4.27 -16.11
CA PHE A 225 12.94 -2.99 -15.42
C PHE A 225 14.00 -2.04 -15.97
N GLU A 226 15.15 -2.53 -16.45
CA GLU A 226 16.10 -1.72 -17.21
C GLU A 226 15.46 -1.14 -18.48
N GLU A 227 14.73 -1.95 -19.26
CA GLU A 227 14.01 -1.51 -20.45
C GLU A 227 12.91 -0.50 -20.12
N LEU A 228 12.23 -0.67 -18.99
CA LEU A 228 11.25 0.30 -18.49
C LEU A 228 11.93 1.64 -18.16
N VAL A 229 13.00 1.61 -17.36
CA VAL A 229 13.79 2.79 -16.99
C VAL A 229 14.33 3.49 -18.24
N ARG A 230 14.76 2.75 -19.26
CA ARG A 230 15.24 3.32 -20.53
C ARG A 230 14.13 3.98 -21.35
N ARG A 231 12.92 3.40 -21.37
CA ARG A 231 11.77 3.94 -22.13
C ARG A 231 11.00 5.04 -21.40
N ALA A 232 11.19 5.18 -20.10
CA ALA A 232 10.47 6.17 -19.31
C ALA A 232 10.68 7.59 -19.89
N PRO A 233 9.60 8.36 -20.13
CA PRO A 233 9.68 9.67 -20.76
C PRO A 233 10.38 10.72 -19.87
N MET A 234 10.41 10.48 -18.55
CA MET A 234 11.15 11.30 -17.59
C MET A 234 12.47 10.63 -17.24
N ALA A 235 13.56 11.40 -17.21
CA ALA A 235 14.92 10.92 -16.89
C ALA A 235 15.11 10.49 -15.42
N SER A 236 14.02 10.28 -14.69
CA SER A 236 13.97 10.15 -13.24
C SER A 236 13.23 8.89 -12.76
N LEU A 237 12.96 7.90 -13.60
CA LEU A 237 12.38 6.64 -13.12
C LEU A 237 13.45 5.83 -12.37
N HIS A 238 13.17 5.55 -11.11
CA HIS A 238 13.97 4.68 -10.25
C HIS A 238 13.24 3.37 -10.01
N VAL A 239 13.96 2.26 -10.10
CA VAL A 239 13.44 0.95 -9.68
C VAL A 239 14.36 0.40 -8.61
N ASN A 240 13.81 0.01 -7.46
CA ASN A 240 14.54 -0.71 -6.42
C ASN A 240 13.87 -2.06 -6.21
N MET A 241 14.64 -3.13 -6.26
CA MET A 241 14.18 -4.51 -6.13
C MET A 241 14.89 -5.13 -4.93
N ARG A 242 14.16 -5.50 -3.87
CA ARG A 242 14.69 -6.16 -2.67
C ARG A 242 14.29 -7.63 -2.64
N MET A 243 15.22 -8.50 -2.25
CA MET A 243 14.99 -9.95 -2.13
C MET A 243 14.89 -10.38 -0.65
N ALA A 244 13.70 -10.28 -0.05
CA ALA A 244 13.51 -10.30 1.41
C ALA A 244 13.99 -11.55 2.19
N LYS A 245 14.20 -12.70 1.54
CA LYS A 245 14.26 -14.01 2.23
C LYS A 245 15.64 -14.67 2.30
N TRP A 246 16.61 -14.24 1.47
CA TRP A 246 17.85 -15.01 1.27
C TRP A 246 19.11 -14.16 1.35
N SER A 247 19.04 -12.96 0.80
CA SER A 247 20.11 -11.98 0.82
C SER A 247 19.39 -10.65 0.92
N ASP A 248 19.68 -9.81 1.92
CA ASP A 248 19.13 -8.44 1.99
C ASP A 248 19.70 -7.54 0.87
N GLU A 249 19.98 -8.13 -0.28
CA GLU A 249 20.40 -7.54 -1.53
C GLU A 249 19.25 -6.72 -2.12
N VAL A 250 19.62 -5.50 -2.49
CA VAL A 250 18.78 -4.57 -3.22
C VAL A 250 19.44 -4.28 -4.55
N VAL A 251 18.77 -4.68 -5.64
CA VAL A 251 19.14 -4.26 -6.99
C VAL A 251 18.47 -2.93 -7.26
N ARG A 252 19.28 -1.90 -7.51
CA ARG A 252 18.84 -0.56 -7.88
C ARG A 252 19.11 -0.33 -9.35
N ILE A 253 18.07 0.07 -10.09
CA ILE A 253 18.12 0.38 -11.51
C ILE A 253 17.71 1.84 -11.68
N CYS A 254 18.64 2.68 -12.15
CA CYS A 254 18.38 4.08 -12.46
C CYS A 254 19.35 4.60 -13.52
N ARG A 255 19.17 5.85 -13.98
CA ARG A 255 19.98 6.46 -15.04
C ARG A 255 21.17 7.28 -14.56
N HIS A 256 21.37 7.41 -13.24
CA HIS A 256 22.48 8.17 -12.69
C HIS A 256 23.52 7.23 -12.07
N PRO A 257 24.79 7.63 -11.95
CA PRO A 257 25.82 6.78 -11.34
C PRO A 257 25.53 6.49 -9.85
N GLY A 258 25.92 5.31 -9.39
CA GLY A 258 25.60 4.78 -8.05
C GLY A 258 26.19 5.56 -6.87
N GLY A 259 27.14 6.47 -7.13
CA GLY A 259 27.74 7.35 -6.12
C GLY A 259 26.96 8.64 -5.83
N ALA A 260 25.81 8.86 -6.48
CA ALA A 260 24.96 10.03 -6.22
C ALA A 260 24.18 9.85 -4.91
N ASN A 261 24.89 9.92 -3.77
CA ASN A 261 24.32 9.85 -2.42
C ASN A 261 23.29 10.95 -2.10
N GLU A 262 23.12 11.92 -3.00
CA GLU A 262 22.20 13.05 -2.86
C GLU A 262 20.89 12.87 -3.67
N CYS A 263 20.70 11.71 -4.34
CA CYS A 263 19.47 11.51 -5.10
C CYS A 263 18.26 11.25 -4.18
N GLY A 264 17.33 12.22 -4.13
CA GLY A 264 16.14 12.15 -3.28
C GLY A 264 15.25 10.92 -3.53
N LEU A 265 15.17 10.42 -4.76
CA LEU A 265 14.40 9.21 -5.10
C LEU A 265 15.05 7.93 -4.55
N CYS A 266 16.38 7.87 -4.52
CA CYS A 266 17.10 6.76 -3.87
C CYS A 266 16.84 6.74 -2.36
N ALA A 267 16.92 7.89 -1.71
CA ALA A 267 16.63 8.02 -0.28
C ALA A 267 15.16 7.68 0.03
N GLU A 268 14.22 8.10 -0.82
CA GLU A 268 12.80 7.75 -0.69
C GLU A 268 12.59 6.23 -0.83
N ALA A 269 13.23 5.59 -1.82
CA ALA A 269 13.15 4.15 -2.01
C ALA A 269 13.68 3.38 -0.80
N GLU A 270 14.82 3.80 -0.26
CA GLU A 270 15.42 3.20 0.94
C GLU A 270 14.51 3.36 2.16
N ALA A 271 13.93 4.54 2.37
CA ALA A 271 12.97 4.75 3.44
C ALA A 271 11.73 3.84 3.31
N LEU A 272 11.24 3.60 2.10
CA LEU A 272 10.11 2.69 1.84
C LEU A 272 10.46 1.21 2.11
N LEU A 273 11.71 0.81 1.87
CA LEU A 273 12.23 -0.51 2.18
C LEU A 273 12.41 -0.71 3.69
N LEU A 274 12.92 0.31 4.40
CA LEU A 274 13.11 0.28 5.86
C LEU A 274 11.78 0.29 6.62
N ALA A 275 10.77 1.00 6.11
CA ALA A 275 9.45 1.08 6.74
C ALA A 275 8.73 -0.29 6.87
N ASP A 276 9.19 -1.33 6.18
CA ASP A 276 8.66 -2.69 6.32
C ASP A 276 9.18 -3.44 7.56
N GLY A 277 10.02 -2.80 8.39
CA GLY A 277 10.49 -3.38 9.66
C GLY A 277 11.61 -4.40 9.50
N MET A 278 12.25 -4.47 8.33
CA MET A 278 13.38 -5.37 8.05
C MET A 278 14.67 -4.53 8.02
N SER A 279 15.31 -4.40 9.19
CA SER A 279 16.30 -3.37 9.51
C SER A 279 17.78 -3.78 9.36
N ASP A 280 18.06 -4.84 8.61
CA ASP A 280 19.44 -5.30 8.47
C ASP A 280 20.21 -4.50 7.40
N ALA A 281 21.54 -4.60 7.44
CA ALA A 281 22.42 -3.89 6.53
C ALA A 281 22.11 -4.30 5.08
N ILE A 282 21.66 -3.33 4.29
CA ILE A 282 21.25 -3.54 2.89
C ILE A 282 22.50 -3.45 2.00
N GLU A 283 22.85 -4.55 1.34
CA GLU A 283 23.82 -4.52 0.25
C GLU A 283 23.12 -4.05 -1.03
N VAL A 284 23.59 -2.94 -1.61
CA VAL A 284 22.97 -2.35 -2.80
C VAL A 284 23.82 -2.62 -4.03
N GLU A 285 23.30 -3.41 -4.96
CA GLU A 285 23.83 -3.53 -6.32
C GLU A 285 23.26 -2.40 -7.18
N HIS A 286 24.13 -1.69 -7.90
CA HIS A 286 23.74 -0.57 -8.73
C HIS A 286 23.87 -0.90 -10.22
N VAL A 287 22.74 -0.86 -10.93
CA VAL A 287 22.65 -1.03 -12.37
C VAL A 287 22.38 0.33 -13.00
N GLU A 288 23.41 0.89 -13.64
CA GLU A 288 23.32 2.14 -14.39
C GLU A 288 22.81 1.88 -15.81
N VAL A 289 21.70 2.51 -16.18
CA VAL A 289 21.11 2.40 -17.51
C VAL A 289 21.47 3.64 -18.32
N LEU A 290 22.44 3.49 -19.22
CA LEU A 290 22.83 4.49 -20.23
C LEU A 290 21.81 4.59 -21.38
#